data_AF-A0A3D8MB19-F1
#
_entry.id   AF-A0A3D8MB19-F1
#
_cell.length_a   1.000
_cell.length_b   1.000
_cell.length_c   1.000
_cell.angle_alpha   90.00
_cell.angle_beta   90.00
_cell.angle_gamma   90.00
#
_symmetry.space_group_name_H-M   'P 1'
#
loop_
_entity.id
_entity.type
_entity.pdbx_description
1 polymer ?
#
loop_
_entity_poly.entity_id
_entity_poly.type
_entity_poly.pdbx_seq_one_letter_code
_entity_poly.pdbx_strand_id
1 'polypeptide(L)'
;MKKLIIALSLFGLALTGWFVYLSQQSAESVARVPVITVMDILHASDLQEGVKEAVKKQDDKAVKEWLDKALYVAEEAELARSDIEYLGSVQAEEYVIFNANRALFNEAFEQRYYRLEGMDDLKTQYPQAKDLFAKAEALLAKRDSIVENIATTLANGDAPGKAEIQQAKRMWQERYQHNLSSEGE
;
A
#
# COMPACT_ATOMS: atom_id res chain seq x y z
N MET A 1 -0.17 -30.62 -69.16
CA MET A 1 -1.03 -29.61 -68.49
C MET A 1 -2.06 -30.21 -67.53
N LYS A 2 -2.85 -31.23 -67.88
CA LYS A 2 -3.85 -31.86 -66.97
C LYS A 2 -3.30 -32.35 -65.61
N LYS A 3 -2.13 -32.98 -65.57
CA LYS A 3 -1.52 -33.50 -64.32
C LYS A 3 -1.04 -32.38 -63.36
N LEU A 4 -0.67 -31.22 -63.90
CA LEU A 4 -0.25 -30.05 -63.12
C LEU A 4 -1.46 -29.35 -62.46
N ILE A 5 -2.60 -29.31 -63.15
CA ILE A 5 -3.84 -28.73 -62.62
C ILE A 5 -4.37 -29.58 -61.46
N ILE A 6 -4.36 -30.91 -61.59
CA ILE A 6 -4.82 -31.84 -60.54
C ILE A 6 -3.92 -31.74 -59.28
N ALA A 7 -2.60 -31.62 -59.46
CA ALA A 7 -1.66 -31.45 -58.35
C ALA A 7 -1.87 -30.11 -57.61
N LEU A 8 -2.11 -29.02 -58.34
CA LEU A 8 -2.43 -27.71 -57.76
C LEU A 8 -3.77 -27.70 -57.02
N SER A 9 -4.79 -28.40 -57.54
CA SER A 9 -6.09 -28.52 -56.86
C SER A 9 -6.01 -29.32 -55.56
N LEU A 10 -5.21 -30.40 -55.53
CA LEU A 10 -4.99 -31.19 -54.31
C LEU A 10 -4.19 -30.43 -53.26
N PHE A 11 -3.20 -29.63 -53.69
CA PHE A 11 -2.43 -28.79 -52.77
C PHE A 11 -3.28 -27.65 -52.16
N GLY A 12 -4.17 -27.05 -52.96
CA GLY A 12 -5.12 -26.05 -52.47
C GLY A 12 -6.08 -26.60 -51.40
N LEU A 13 -6.61 -27.81 -51.60
CA LEU A 13 -7.51 -28.46 -50.63
C LEU A 13 -6.79 -28.84 -49.32
N ALA A 14 -5.53 -29.28 -49.41
CA ALA A 14 -4.72 -29.58 -48.24
C ALA A 14 -4.40 -28.32 -47.42
N LEU A 15 -4.09 -27.20 -48.10
CA LEU A 15 -3.86 -25.91 -47.44
C LEU A 15 -5.14 -25.37 -46.78
N THR A 16 -6.31 -25.48 -47.43
CA THR A 16 -7.57 -25.05 -46.80
C THR A 16 -7.93 -25.92 -45.59
N GLY A 17 -7.68 -27.23 -45.65
CA GLY A 17 -7.87 -28.13 -44.51
C GLY A 17 -6.95 -27.79 -43.34
N TRP A 18 -5.68 -27.47 -43.64
CA TRP A 18 -4.70 -27.01 -42.65
C TRP A 18 -5.10 -25.68 -42.00
N PHE A 19 -5.58 -24.72 -42.79
CA PHE A 19 -6.07 -23.44 -42.28
C PHE A 19 -7.34 -23.58 -41.42
N VAL A 20 -8.26 -24.46 -41.77
CA VAL A 20 -9.45 -24.75 -40.95
C VAL A 20 -9.06 -25.45 -39.65
N TYR A 21 -8.10 -26.36 -39.69
CA TYR A 21 -7.54 -27.02 -38.50
C TYR A 21 -6.84 -26.02 -37.55
N LEU A 22 -6.01 -25.12 -38.09
CA LEU A 22 -5.42 -24.04 -37.31
C LEU A 22 -6.47 -23.09 -36.74
N SER A 23 -7.51 -22.75 -37.51
CA SER A 23 -8.62 -21.91 -37.06
C SER A 23 -9.37 -22.51 -35.87
N GLN A 24 -9.59 -23.83 -35.86
CA GLN A 24 -10.20 -24.53 -34.73
C GLN A 24 -9.31 -24.59 -33.49
N GLN A 25 -7.98 -24.74 -33.63
CA GLN A 25 -7.05 -24.61 -32.49
C GLN A 25 -6.96 -23.18 -31.95
N SER A 26 -7.15 -22.18 -32.81
CA SER A 26 -7.10 -20.76 -32.42
C SER A 26 -8.36 -20.32 -31.67
N ALA A 27 -9.40 -21.16 -31.65
CA ALA A 27 -10.68 -20.92 -30.99
C ALA A 27 -10.75 -21.51 -29.57
N GLU A 28 -9.62 -21.88 -28.96
CA GLU A 28 -9.55 -22.18 -27.53
C GLU A 28 -9.63 -20.87 -26.72
N SER A 29 -10.75 -20.72 -26.01
CA SER A 29 -11.10 -19.73 -24.98
C SER A 29 -10.39 -18.38 -25.04
N VAL A 30 -11.13 -17.32 -25.37
CA VAL A 30 -10.76 -15.96 -24.95
C VAL A 30 -10.64 -15.99 -23.43
N ALA A 31 -9.42 -16.05 -22.91
CA ALA A 31 -9.16 -16.00 -21.47
C ALA A 31 -9.79 -14.70 -20.96
N ARG A 32 -10.83 -14.81 -20.12
CA ARG A 32 -11.41 -13.64 -19.45
C ARG A 32 -10.31 -13.05 -18.58
N VAL A 33 -9.87 -11.85 -18.93
CA VAL A 33 -8.95 -11.09 -18.09
C VAL A 33 -9.79 -10.53 -16.93
N PRO A 34 -9.50 -10.88 -15.67
CA PRO A 34 -10.24 -10.36 -14.54
C PRO A 34 -10.08 -8.84 -14.45
N VAL A 35 -11.14 -8.16 -14.00
CA VAL A 35 -11.20 -6.69 -13.92
C VAL A 35 -10.31 -6.14 -12.79
N ILE A 36 -10.03 -6.96 -11.80
CA ILE A 36 -9.18 -6.64 -10.65
C ILE A 36 -8.06 -7.67 -10.54
N THR A 37 -6.97 -7.27 -9.89
CA THR A 37 -5.85 -8.14 -9.55
C THR A 37 -5.86 -8.48 -8.07
N VAL A 38 -5.08 -9.48 -7.68
CA VAL A 38 -4.85 -9.81 -6.27
C VAL A 38 -4.29 -8.62 -5.47
N MET A 39 -3.47 -7.77 -6.11
CA MET A 39 -2.92 -6.58 -5.46
C MET A 39 -3.96 -5.49 -5.28
N ASP A 40 -4.95 -5.38 -6.17
CA ASP A 40 -6.07 -4.45 -5.99
C ASP A 40 -6.91 -4.83 -4.77
N ILE A 41 -7.11 -6.14 -4.54
CA ILE A 41 -7.79 -6.65 -3.34
C ILE A 41 -6.95 -6.37 -2.08
N LEU A 42 -5.65 -6.70 -2.10
CA LEU A 42 -4.76 -6.49 -0.94
C LEU A 42 -4.55 -5.01 -0.58
N HIS A 43 -4.78 -4.10 -1.53
CA HIS A 43 -4.72 -2.65 -1.32
C HIS A 43 -6.10 -2.00 -1.19
N ALA A 44 -7.18 -2.77 -1.14
CA ALA A 44 -8.51 -2.22 -0.89
C ALA A 44 -8.52 -1.51 0.48
N SER A 45 -9.01 -0.27 0.51
CA SER A 45 -8.99 0.57 1.72
C SER A 45 -9.61 -0.12 2.93
N ASP A 46 -10.75 -0.78 2.73
CA ASP A 46 -11.48 -1.45 3.80
C ASP A 46 -10.68 -2.63 4.39
N LEU A 47 -9.99 -3.39 3.53
CA LEU A 47 -9.11 -4.47 3.96
C LEU A 47 -7.93 -3.90 4.74
N GLN A 48 -7.27 -2.86 4.21
CA GLN A 48 -6.12 -2.25 4.85
C GLN A 48 -6.47 -1.67 6.23
N GLU A 49 -7.56 -0.91 6.33
CA GLU A 49 -8.05 -0.36 7.60
C GLU A 49 -8.47 -1.46 8.58
N GLY A 50 -9.16 -2.48 8.08
CA GLY A 50 -9.58 -3.62 8.86
C GLY A 50 -8.42 -4.41 9.47
N VAL A 51 -7.43 -4.76 8.65
CA VAL A 51 -6.22 -5.46 9.11
C VAL A 51 -5.39 -4.56 10.04
N LYS A 52 -5.29 -3.26 9.74
CA LYS A 52 -4.59 -2.30 10.61
C LYS A 52 -5.19 -2.26 12.02
N GLU A 53 -6.51 -2.21 12.13
CA GLU A 53 -7.20 -2.23 13.43
C GLU A 53 -7.04 -3.58 14.14
N ALA A 54 -7.04 -4.70 13.40
CA ALA A 54 -6.80 -6.04 13.95
C ALA A 54 -5.37 -6.17 14.51
N VAL A 55 -4.35 -5.74 13.75
CA VAL A 55 -2.94 -5.73 14.18
C VAL A 55 -2.75 -4.85 15.42
N LYS A 56 -3.37 -3.66 15.44
CA LYS A 56 -3.34 -2.76 16.60
C LYS A 56 -3.93 -3.40 17.87
N LYS A 57 -4.94 -4.25 17.72
CA LYS A 57 -5.58 -5.00 18.80
C LYS A 57 -4.90 -6.33 19.13
N GLN A 58 -3.86 -6.72 18.37
CA GLN A 58 -3.24 -8.04 18.45
C GLN A 58 -4.25 -9.18 18.24
N ASP A 59 -5.19 -8.96 17.32
CA ASP A 59 -6.27 -9.91 17.01
C ASP A 59 -5.96 -10.64 15.69
N ASP A 60 -5.13 -11.68 15.78
CA ASP A 60 -4.74 -12.50 14.63
C ASP A 60 -5.96 -13.18 13.97
N LYS A 61 -7.02 -13.44 14.74
CA LYS A 61 -8.26 -14.01 14.19
C LYS A 61 -8.96 -13.00 13.28
N ALA A 62 -9.05 -11.74 13.71
CA ALA A 62 -9.62 -10.67 12.89
C ALA A 62 -8.79 -10.42 11.62
N VAL A 63 -7.46 -10.56 11.66
CA VAL A 63 -6.62 -10.51 10.43
C VAL A 63 -7.06 -11.58 9.44
N LYS A 64 -7.25 -12.82 9.90
CA LYS A 64 -7.70 -13.93 9.05
C LYS A 64 -9.11 -13.73 8.52
N GLU A 65 -10.04 -13.23 9.34
CA GLU A 65 -11.40 -12.90 8.90
C GLU A 65 -11.40 -11.83 7.78
N TRP A 66 -10.45 -10.91 7.79
CA TRP A 66 -10.26 -9.94 6.70
C TRP A 66 -9.70 -10.58 5.43
N LEU A 67 -8.74 -11.49 5.55
CA LEU A 67 -8.22 -12.26 4.41
C LEU A 67 -9.25 -13.21 3.82
N ASP A 68 -10.13 -13.82 4.63
CA ASP A 68 -11.25 -14.63 4.15
C ASP A 68 -12.22 -13.81 3.30
N LYS A 69 -12.47 -12.54 3.67
CA LYS A 69 -13.27 -11.62 2.85
C LYS A 69 -12.55 -11.29 1.54
N ALA A 70 -11.24 -11.07 1.57
CA ALA A 70 -10.43 -10.85 0.37
C ALA A 70 -10.48 -12.07 -0.57
N LEU A 71 -10.42 -13.29 -0.01
CA LEU A 71 -10.53 -14.54 -0.74
C LEU A 71 -11.91 -14.67 -1.42
N TYR A 72 -12.99 -14.38 -0.69
CA TYR A 72 -14.34 -14.35 -1.25
C TYR A 72 -14.45 -13.38 -2.43
N VAL A 73 -13.89 -12.17 -2.31
CA VAL A 73 -13.87 -11.20 -3.43
C VAL A 73 -13.08 -11.73 -4.63
N ALA A 74 -11.97 -12.43 -4.40
CA ALA A 74 -11.17 -13.02 -5.47
C ALA A 74 -11.90 -14.16 -6.21
N GLU A 75 -12.63 -15.00 -5.47
CA GLU A 75 -13.46 -16.07 -6.04
C GLU A 75 -14.58 -15.50 -6.89
N GLU A 76 -15.31 -14.49 -6.38
CA GLU A 76 -16.38 -13.80 -7.12
C GLU A 76 -15.88 -13.04 -8.35
N ALA A 77 -14.63 -12.56 -8.30
CA ALA A 77 -13.98 -11.90 -9.43
C ALA A 77 -13.39 -12.89 -10.46
N GLU A 78 -13.58 -14.20 -10.27
CA GLU A 78 -13.02 -15.27 -11.11
C GLU A 78 -11.49 -15.14 -11.29
N LEU A 79 -10.76 -14.74 -10.22
CA LEU A 79 -9.30 -14.64 -10.27
C LEU A 79 -8.66 -16.00 -10.57
N ALA A 80 -7.43 -15.95 -11.11
CA ALA A 80 -6.68 -17.16 -11.38
C ALA A 80 -6.47 -17.97 -10.09
N ARG A 81 -6.48 -19.30 -10.22
CA ARG A 81 -6.29 -20.20 -9.07
C ARG A 81 -5.03 -19.90 -8.27
N SER A 82 -3.94 -19.52 -8.94
CA SER A 82 -2.69 -19.11 -8.27
C SER A 82 -2.86 -17.89 -7.37
N ASP A 83 -3.73 -16.95 -7.75
CA ASP A 83 -3.99 -15.73 -6.97
C ASP A 83 -4.85 -16.04 -5.75
N ILE A 84 -5.86 -16.89 -5.91
CA ILE A 84 -6.69 -17.42 -4.82
C ILE A 84 -5.82 -18.21 -3.83
N GLU A 85 -4.94 -19.08 -4.33
CA GLU A 85 -3.98 -19.83 -3.51
C GLU A 85 -3.00 -18.91 -2.75
N TYR A 86 -2.55 -17.82 -3.38
CA TYR A 86 -1.73 -16.81 -2.72
C TYR A 86 -2.51 -16.06 -1.61
N LEU A 87 -3.76 -15.64 -1.85
CA LEU A 87 -4.56 -14.95 -0.83
C LEU A 87 -4.80 -15.80 0.42
N GLY A 88 -4.96 -17.12 0.24
CA GLY A 88 -5.08 -18.07 1.35
C GLY A 88 -3.75 -18.48 2.00
N SER A 89 -2.62 -17.88 1.58
CA SER A 89 -1.29 -18.26 2.04
C SER A 89 -0.82 -17.43 3.25
N VAL A 90 0.14 -17.99 3.99
CA VAL A 90 0.84 -17.26 5.07
C VAL A 90 1.56 -16.03 4.52
N GLN A 91 2.01 -16.06 3.27
CA GLN A 91 2.69 -14.93 2.64
C GLN A 91 1.75 -13.72 2.45
N ALA A 92 0.49 -13.93 2.10
CA ALA A 92 -0.49 -12.85 2.03
C ALA A 92 -0.81 -12.31 3.43
N GLU A 93 -0.89 -13.18 4.45
CA GLU A 93 -1.05 -12.77 5.85
C GLU A 93 0.12 -11.90 6.33
N GLU A 94 1.35 -12.35 6.12
CA GLU A 94 2.56 -11.58 6.44
C GLU A 94 2.61 -10.26 5.68
N TYR A 95 2.19 -10.24 4.42
CA TYR A 95 2.15 -9.04 3.60
C TYR A 95 1.21 -7.98 4.18
N VAL A 96 -0.03 -8.35 4.53
CA VAL A 96 -1.00 -7.38 5.07
C VAL A 96 -0.60 -6.91 6.47
N ILE A 97 -0.05 -7.78 7.30
CA ILE A 97 0.48 -7.43 8.63
C ILE A 97 1.67 -6.48 8.51
N PHE A 98 2.57 -6.72 7.57
CA PHE A 98 3.71 -5.85 7.31
C PHE A 98 3.26 -4.43 6.93
N ASN A 99 2.33 -4.31 5.99
CA ASN A 99 1.80 -3.02 5.57
C ASN A 99 1.01 -2.31 6.68
N ALA A 100 0.21 -3.05 7.45
CA ALA A 100 -0.50 -2.52 8.61
C ALA A 100 0.45 -1.92 9.66
N ASN A 101 1.53 -2.62 10.01
CA ASN A 101 2.53 -2.10 10.95
C ASN A 101 3.21 -0.83 10.45
N ARG A 102 3.45 -0.71 9.13
CA ARG A 102 4.00 0.50 8.53
C ARG A 102 3.02 1.67 8.56
N ALA A 103 1.73 1.40 8.33
CA ALA A 103 0.69 2.40 8.48
C ALA A 103 0.60 2.91 9.93
N LEU A 104 0.58 1.99 10.90
CA LEU A 104 0.58 2.32 12.33
C LEU A 104 1.83 3.12 12.74
N PHE A 105 3.00 2.79 12.20
CA PHE A 105 4.20 3.59 12.40
C PHE A 105 4.01 5.04 11.91
N ASN A 106 3.47 5.23 10.70
CA ASN A 106 3.25 6.56 10.15
C ASN A 106 2.29 7.38 11.01
N GLU A 107 1.16 6.80 11.43
CA GLU A 107 0.19 7.46 12.31
C GLU A 107 0.82 7.83 13.66
N ALA A 108 1.58 6.90 14.27
CA ALA A 108 2.24 7.16 15.54
C ALA A 108 3.33 8.24 15.40
N PHE A 109 4.14 8.16 14.34
CA PHE A 109 5.17 9.14 14.04
C PHE A 109 4.58 10.53 13.84
N GLU A 110 3.49 10.64 13.09
CA GLU A 110 2.79 11.89 12.86
C GLU A 110 2.35 12.53 14.18
N GLN A 111 1.76 11.76 15.09
CA GLN A 111 1.41 12.26 16.42
C GLN A 111 2.64 12.74 17.21
N ARG A 112 3.75 11.99 17.19
CA ARG A 112 5.02 12.39 17.86
C ARG A 112 5.58 13.67 17.25
N TYR A 113 5.53 13.78 15.93
CA TYR A 113 5.99 14.94 15.19
C TYR A 113 5.29 16.21 15.69
N TYR A 114 3.97 16.18 15.82
CA TYR A 114 3.20 17.33 16.31
C TYR A 114 3.36 17.61 17.80
N ARG A 115 3.45 16.57 18.64
CA ARG A 115 3.63 16.72 20.09
C ARG A 115 5.03 17.14 20.52
N LEU A 116 5.95 17.34 19.57
CA LEU A 116 7.35 17.69 19.84
C LEU A 116 8.09 16.57 20.61
N GLU A 117 7.71 15.33 20.31
CA GLU A 117 8.27 14.13 20.94
C GLU A 117 9.29 13.46 20.00
N GLY A 118 10.16 12.63 20.58
CA GLY A 118 11.04 11.72 19.85
C GLY A 118 10.32 10.46 19.36
N MET A 119 11.07 9.53 18.76
CA MET A 119 10.50 8.32 18.14
C MET A 119 11.23 7.00 18.48
N ASP A 120 12.10 7.00 19.49
CA ASP A 120 12.96 5.83 19.76
C ASP A 120 12.17 4.58 20.13
N ASP A 121 11.06 4.74 20.85
CA ASP A 121 10.13 3.66 21.18
C ASP A 121 9.42 3.11 19.93
N LEU A 122 9.10 3.97 18.97
CA LEU A 122 8.45 3.56 17.71
C LEU A 122 9.31 2.62 16.88
N LYS A 123 10.65 2.74 16.97
CA LYS A 123 11.58 1.85 16.26
C LYS A 123 11.49 0.40 16.76
N THR A 124 11.19 0.24 18.04
CA THR A 124 11.03 -1.07 18.68
C THR A 124 9.62 -1.60 18.48
N GLN A 125 8.60 -0.73 18.51
CA GLN A 125 7.20 -1.10 18.30
C GLN A 125 6.92 -1.52 16.84
N TYR A 126 7.56 -0.86 15.86
CA TYR A 126 7.30 -1.08 14.44
C TYR A 126 8.58 -1.36 13.64
N PRO A 127 9.28 -2.48 13.90
CA PRO A 127 10.51 -2.83 13.18
C PRO A 127 10.31 -3.00 11.66
N GLN A 128 9.09 -3.25 11.20
CA GLN A 128 8.70 -3.35 9.78
C GLN A 128 8.85 -2.02 9.02
N ALA A 129 8.97 -0.90 9.72
CA ALA A 129 9.15 0.44 9.15
C ALA A 129 10.63 0.90 9.16
N LYS A 130 11.60 -0.01 9.35
CA LYS A 130 13.02 0.32 9.52
C LYS A 130 13.60 1.21 8.42
N ASP A 131 13.21 1.01 7.18
CA ASP A 131 13.59 1.83 6.02
C ASP A 131 13.12 3.29 6.13
N LEU A 132 12.08 3.57 6.92
CA LEU A 132 11.54 4.91 7.13
C LEU A 132 12.24 5.67 8.27
N PHE A 133 12.97 4.99 9.16
CA PHE A 133 13.50 5.60 10.39
C PHE A 133 14.43 6.77 10.16
N ALA A 134 15.40 6.65 9.25
CA ALA A 134 16.34 7.74 8.96
C ALA A 134 15.63 8.99 8.42
N LYS A 135 14.60 8.79 7.58
CA LYS A 135 13.79 9.89 7.05
C LYS A 135 12.94 10.53 8.15
N ALA A 136 12.35 9.73 9.03
CA ALA A 136 11.58 10.19 10.18
C ALA A 136 12.43 11.02 11.16
N GLU A 137 13.65 10.58 11.47
CA GLU A 137 14.60 11.35 12.29
C GLU A 137 14.98 12.69 11.65
N ALA A 138 15.24 12.71 10.34
CA ALA A 138 15.54 13.94 9.62
C ALA A 138 14.37 14.94 9.68
N LEU A 139 13.12 14.45 9.67
CA LEU A 139 11.94 15.28 9.85
C LEU A 139 11.86 15.86 11.26
N LEU A 140 12.14 15.06 12.31
CA LEU A 140 12.18 15.56 13.70
C LEU A 140 13.26 16.62 13.88
N ALA A 141 14.46 16.41 13.34
CA ALA A 141 15.54 17.40 13.40
C ALA A 141 15.15 18.71 12.70
N LYS A 142 14.47 18.62 11.54
CA LYS A 142 13.96 19.79 10.83
C LYS A 142 12.89 20.53 11.63
N ARG A 143 11.96 19.81 12.23
CA ARG A 143 10.95 20.39 13.15
C ARG A 143 11.63 21.12 14.29
N ASP A 144 12.58 20.48 14.95
CA ASP A 144 13.24 21.04 16.14
C ASP A 144 14.00 22.33 15.78
N SER A 145 14.67 22.36 14.62
CA SER A 145 15.29 23.57 14.08
C SER A 145 14.27 24.68 13.77
N ILE A 146 13.08 24.34 13.24
CA ILE A 146 12.02 25.34 13.04
C ILE A 146 11.57 25.95 14.37
N VAL A 147 11.36 25.13 15.40
CA VAL A 147 10.97 25.60 16.73
C VAL A 147 12.06 26.47 17.35
N GLU A 148 13.33 26.10 17.21
CA GLU A 148 14.47 26.90 17.66
C GLU A 148 14.57 28.24 16.93
N ASN A 149 14.33 28.26 15.62
CA ASN A 149 14.31 29.49 14.83
C ASN A 149 13.17 30.43 15.26
N ILE A 150 11.99 29.89 15.58
CA ILE A 150 10.88 30.68 16.13
C ILE A 150 11.28 31.26 17.49
N ALA A 151 11.87 30.46 18.38
CA ALA A 151 12.32 30.93 19.70
C ALA A 151 13.37 32.04 19.58
N THR A 152 14.35 31.88 18.69
CA THR A 152 15.38 32.89 18.41
C THR A 152 14.78 34.18 17.85
N THR A 153 13.77 34.06 16.98
CA THR A 153 13.04 35.22 16.45
C THR A 153 12.29 35.95 17.56
N LEU A 154 11.63 35.22 18.48
CA LEU A 154 10.96 35.80 19.65
C LEU A 154 11.94 36.50 20.61
N ALA A 155 13.18 36.02 20.66
CA ALA A 155 14.28 36.64 21.40
C ALA A 155 14.96 37.81 20.64
N ASN A 156 14.39 38.29 19.53
CA ASN A 156 14.96 39.34 18.67
C ASN A 156 16.37 39.02 18.13
N GLY A 157 16.68 37.73 17.91
CA GLY A 157 17.98 37.28 17.43
C GLY A 157 19.00 36.94 18.52
N ASP A 158 18.68 37.21 19.80
CA ASP A 158 19.49 36.78 20.93
C ASP A 158 19.26 35.30 21.27
N ALA A 159 20.10 34.75 22.16
CA ALA A 159 19.93 33.39 22.66
C ALA A 159 18.57 33.26 23.40
N PRO A 160 17.67 32.36 22.97
CA PRO A 160 16.33 32.29 23.54
C PRO A 160 16.34 31.75 24.97
N GLY A 161 15.56 32.40 25.84
CA GLY A 161 15.30 31.94 27.18
C GLY A 161 14.22 30.85 27.23
N LYS A 162 13.90 30.40 28.45
CA LYS A 162 12.86 29.39 28.65
C LYS A 162 11.49 29.85 28.16
N ALA A 163 11.17 31.14 28.29
CA ALA A 163 9.86 31.67 27.91
C ALA A 163 9.66 31.64 26.39
N GLU A 164 10.67 32.06 25.63
CA GLU A 164 10.66 32.11 24.16
C GLU A 164 10.58 30.69 23.59
N ILE A 165 11.33 29.74 24.15
CA ILE A 165 11.25 28.32 23.76
C ILE A 165 9.83 27.78 23.99
N GLN A 166 9.23 28.03 25.16
CA GLN A 166 7.87 27.54 25.44
C GLN A 166 6.81 28.19 24.55
N GLN A 167 6.98 29.47 24.21
CA GLN A 167 6.10 30.14 23.26
C GLN A 167 6.25 29.57 21.85
N ALA A 168 7.47 29.33 21.38
CA ALA A 168 7.71 28.71 20.08
C ALA A 168 7.06 27.33 19.96
N LYS A 169 7.15 26.51 21.01
CA LYS A 169 6.49 25.20 21.07
C LYS A 169 4.96 25.31 20.99
N ARG A 170 4.36 26.28 21.69
CA ARG A 170 2.91 26.54 21.60
C ARG A 170 2.50 26.96 20.20
N MET A 171 3.23 27.91 19.60
CA MET A 171 2.96 28.35 18.22
C MET A 171 3.02 27.21 17.21
N TRP A 172 3.98 26.30 17.38
CA TRP A 172 4.06 25.08 16.57
C TRP A 172 2.81 24.21 16.70
N GLN A 173 2.37 23.95 17.93
CA GLN A 173 1.20 23.11 18.22
C GLN A 173 -0.11 23.76 17.76
N GLU A 174 -0.25 25.09 17.92
CA GLU A 174 -1.41 25.86 17.46
C GLU A 174 -1.56 25.81 15.93
N ARG A 175 -0.45 25.93 15.19
CA ARG A 175 -0.45 25.79 13.73
C ARG A 175 -1.02 24.44 13.28
N TYR A 176 -0.74 23.38 14.03
CA TYR A 176 -1.26 22.05 13.73
C TYR A 176 -2.76 21.93 14.02
N GLN A 177 -3.22 22.44 15.17
CA GLN A 177 -4.66 22.45 15.50
C GLN A 177 -5.48 23.20 14.46
N HIS A 178 -4.96 24.32 13.95
CA HIS A 178 -5.59 25.06 12.85
C HIS A 178 -5.68 24.21 11.57
N ASN A 179 -4.60 23.53 11.17
CA ASN A 179 -4.59 22.71 9.96
C ASN A 179 -5.57 21.53 10.03
N LEU A 180 -5.66 20.85 11.19
CA LEU A 180 -6.66 19.79 11.42
C LEU A 180 -8.10 20.30 11.29
N SER A 181 -8.35 21.54 11.71
CA SER A 181 -9.69 22.13 11.66
C SER A 181 -10.08 22.53 10.23
N SER A 182 -9.11 22.86 9.38
CA SER A 182 -9.34 23.23 7.97
C SER A 182 -9.42 22.06 6.99
N GLU A 183 -8.95 20.87 7.36
CA GLU A 183 -9.08 19.65 6.53
C GLU A 183 -10.38 18.87 6.81
N GLY A 184 -11.14 19.27 7.84
CA GLY A 184 -12.42 18.70 8.22
C GLY A 184 -13.66 19.48 7.74
N GLU A 185 -13.48 20.56 6.97
CA GLU A 185 -14.53 21.34 6.29
C GLU A 185 -14.60 20.98 4.79
#